data_AF-A0A7C1GAD8-F1
#
_entry.id   AF-A0A7C1GAD8-F1
#
_cell.length_a   1.000
_cell.length_b   1.000
_cell.length_c   1.000
_cell.angle_alpha   90.00
_cell.angle_beta   90.00
_cell.angle_gamma   90.00
#
_symmetry.space_group_name_H-M   'P 1'
#
loop_
_entity.id
_entity.type
_entity.pdbx_description
1 polymer ?
#
loop_
_entity_poly.entity_id
_entity_poly.type
_entity_poly.pdbx_seq_one_letter_code
_entity_poly.pdbx_strand_id
1 'polypeptide(L)'
;MKKMWAVVVIATLLMLPLSAMAIPSLSANKSICSKSINRERLKMAYKHEWKHKVKVRGIWGYESNNNSSGIFAGVMTKTRKGIILFKGIWKTDNNSSKGKIFGIMKKGYFNGRVITEGKVIPITGLYKVNREKRTIRMKWLMPNNYG
;
A
#
# COMPACT_ATOMS: atom_id res chain seq x y z
N MET A 1 62.93 -6.90 -31.71
CA MET A 1 62.61 -8.32 -31.45
C MET A 1 62.52 -8.50 -29.94
N LYS A 2 61.31 -8.68 -29.44
CA LYS A 2 60.83 -9.92 -28.80
C LYS A 2 61.35 -10.14 -27.37
N LYS A 3 60.45 -9.80 -26.45
CA LYS A 3 59.95 -10.65 -25.36
C LYS A 3 60.78 -10.73 -24.06
N MET A 4 60.00 -10.72 -22.98
CA MET A 4 60.24 -11.37 -21.69
C MET A 4 60.93 -10.55 -20.60
N TRP A 5 60.17 -9.58 -20.09
CA TRP A 5 60.12 -9.27 -18.67
C TRP A 5 59.55 -10.48 -17.92
N ALA A 6 60.41 -11.40 -17.50
CA ALA A 6 59.97 -12.63 -16.86
C ALA A 6 60.94 -13.14 -15.80
N VAL A 7 61.54 -12.27 -14.97
CA VAL A 7 62.32 -12.75 -13.81
C VAL A 7 62.33 -11.74 -12.65
N VAL A 8 61.18 -11.30 -12.13
CA VAL A 8 61.15 -10.65 -10.80
C VAL A 8 59.94 -11.07 -9.93
N VAL A 9 59.03 -11.93 -10.40
CA VAL A 9 57.76 -12.22 -9.70
C VAL A 9 57.75 -13.58 -8.97
N ILE A 10 58.91 -14.10 -8.55
CA ILE A 10 59.00 -15.43 -7.88
C ILE A 10 59.69 -15.34 -6.51
N ALA A 11 59.45 -14.26 -5.76
CA ALA A 11 60.00 -14.13 -4.39
C ALA A 11 59.08 -13.39 -3.39
N THR A 12 57.77 -13.39 -3.62
CA THR A 12 56.76 -12.98 -2.62
C THR A 12 55.63 -13.99 -2.57
N LEU A 13 56.01 -15.27 -2.58
CA LEU A 13 55.16 -16.39 -2.21
C LEU A 13 55.67 -16.85 -0.85
N LEU A 14 54.99 -16.43 0.22
CA LEU A 14 54.90 -17.04 1.56
C LEU A 14 54.57 -15.94 2.57
N MET A 15 53.63 -16.26 3.46
CA MET A 15 53.15 -15.46 4.60
C MET A 15 51.96 -14.52 4.31
N LEU A 16 50.79 -15.11 4.03
CA LEU A 16 49.57 -14.57 4.63
C LEU A 16 48.78 -15.71 5.32
N PRO A 17 48.45 -15.56 6.62
CA PRO A 17 47.84 -16.60 7.42
C PRO A 17 46.38 -16.85 7.02
N LEU A 18 46.00 -18.14 7.01
CA LEU A 18 44.62 -18.61 7.06
C LEU A 18 43.96 -18.12 8.36
N SER A 19 43.45 -16.89 8.37
CA SER A 19 42.36 -16.55 9.28
C SER A 19 41.06 -16.93 8.59
N ALA A 20 40.52 -18.08 9.00
CA ALA A 20 39.18 -18.51 8.69
C ALA A 20 38.19 -17.37 9.02
N MET A 21 37.79 -16.62 8.01
CA MET A 21 36.61 -15.76 8.13
C MET A 21 35.40 -16.69 8.15
N ALA A 22 35.00 -17.06 9.35
CA ALA A 22 33.69 -17.62 9.62
C ALA A 22 32.66 -16.65 9.05
N ILE A 23 32.02 -17.04 7.95
CA ILE A 23 30.80 -16.42 7.47
C ILE A 23 29.71 -16.87 8.44
N PRO A 24 29.12 -16.02 9.29
CA PRO A 24 27.87 -16.39 9.91
C PRO A 24 26.82 -16.48 8.80
N SER A 25 26.41 -17.70 8.51
CA SER A 25 25.21 -18.01 7.75
C SER A 25 24.02 -17.37 8.44
N LEU A 26 23.57 -16.21 7.96
CA LEU A 26 22.35 -15.58 8.41
C LEU A 26 21.15 -16.28 7.73
N SER A 27 20.94 -17.54 8.10
CA SER A 27 19.73 -18.30 7.83
C SER A 27 19.22 -18.83 9.17
N ALA A 28 18.26 -18.12 9.75
CA ALA A 28 17.05 -18.66 10.37
C ALA A 28 16.51 -17.70 11.46
N ASN A 29 15.22 -17.38 11.30
CA ASN A 29 14.28 -17.08 12.37
C ASN A 29 14.58 -15.91 13.32
N LYS A 30 14.13 -14.73 12.88
CA LYS A 30 13.30 -13.89 13.75
C LYS A 30 12.04 -13.48 12.99
N SER A 31 11.08 -14.39 12.93
CA SER A 31 9.66 -14.04 12.80
C SER A 31 9.22 -13.34 14.09
N ILE A 32 9.78 -12.16 14.38
CA ILE A 32 9.18 -11.26 15.36
C ILE A 32 7.89 -10.76 14.71
N CYS A 33 6.83 -11.48 15.10
CA CYS A 33 5.44 -11.19 14.85
C CYS A 33 5.16 -9.71 15.16
N SER A 34 5.23 -8.86 14.14
CA SER A 34 4.91 -7.43 14.18
C SER A 34 3.40 -7.17 14.37
N LYS A 35 2.63 -8.17 14.77
CA LYS A 35 1.17 -8.07 15.00
C LYS A 35 0.80 -7.43 16.34
N SER A 36 1.69 -7.33 17.34
CA SER A 36 1.33 -6.82 18.67
C SER A 36 1.49 -5.30 18.83
N ILE A 37 2.54 -4.69 18.28
CA ILE A 37 2.85 -3.25 18.48
C ILE A 37 1.82 -2.33 17.81
N ASN A 38 1.12 -2.79 16.77
CA ASN A 38 0.12 -1.97 16.07
C ASN A 38 -1.26 -1.95 16.75
N ARG A 39 -1.62 -2.94 17.58
CA ARG A 39 -2.97 -2.98 18.20
C ARG A 39 -3.12 -1.91 19.29
N GLU A 40 -2.07 -1.62 20.06
CA GLU A 40 -2.17 -0.65 21.16
C GLU A 40 -2.17 0.81 20.67
N ARG A 41 -1.36 1.14 19.66
CA ARG A 41 -1.43 2.45 18.98
C ARG A 41 -2.77 2.68 18.29
N LEU A 42 -3.38 1.63 17.71
CA LEU A 42 -4.75 1.70 17.17
C LEU A 42 -5.80 1.87 18.26
N LYS A 43 -5.64 1.22 19.42
CA LYS A 43 -6.54 1.37 20.57
C LYS A 43 -6.48 2.78 21.18
N MET A 44 -5.30 3.39 21.29
CA MET A 44 -5.17 4.79 21.74
C MET A 44 -5.73 5.79 20.71
N ALA A 45 -5.60 5.53 19.42
CA ALA A 45 -6.24 6.34 18.37
C ALA A 45 -7.77 6.20 18.29
N TYR A 46 -8.33 5.15 18.92
CA TYR A 46 -9.78 4.89 18.94
C TYR A 46 -10.51 5.66 20.05
N LYS A 47 -9.81 6.14 21.08
CA LYS A 47 -10.41 6.83 22.24
C LYS A 47 -10.62 8.34 22.05
N HIS A 48 -10.09 8.94 20.98
CA HIS A 48 -10.42 10.32 20.64
C HIS A 48 -11.71 10.38 19.83
N GLU A 49 -12.74 10.99 20.41
CA GLU A 49 -13.98 11.35 19.70
C GLU A 49 -13.69 12.03 18.36
N TRP A 50 -13.95 11.30 17.28
CA TRP A 50 -13.88 11.81 15.93
C TRP A 50 -15.16 12.62 15.65
N LYS A 51 -15.16 13.89 16.04
CA LYS A 51 -16.34 14.78 16.04
C LYS A 51 -16.97 15.08 14.66
N HIS A 52 -16.35 14.66 13.55
CA HIS A 52 -16.89 14.91 12.20
C HIS A 52 -16.80 13.66 11.30
N LYS A 53 -17.83 12.81 11.39
CA LYS A 53 -18.06 11.70 10.46
C LYS A 53 -18.99 12.18 9.34
N VAL A 54 -18.55 12.10 8.09
CA VAL A 54 -19.37 12.46 6.93
C VAL A 54 -19.74 11.19 6.17
N LYS A 55 -21.04 10.92 6.03
CA LYS A 55 -21.53 9.84 5.16
C LYS A 55 -21.40 10.29 3.70
N VAL A 56 -20.89 9.41 2.86
CA VAL A 56 -20.61 9.70 1.45
C VAL A 56 -21.12 8.57 0.57
N ARG A 57 -21.55 8.92 -0.63
CA ARG A 57 -21.82 8.00 -1.74
C ARG A 57 -21.08 8.47 -2.96
N GLY A 58 -20.67 7.53 -3.79
CA GLY A 58 -19.89 7.82 -4.97
C GLY A 58 -19.94 6.73 -6.02
N ILE A 59 -19.46 7.10 -7.19
CA ILE A 59 -19.20 6.18 -8.30
C ILE A 59 -17.70 5.98 -8.42
N TRP A 60 -17.30 4.78 -8.79
CA TRP A 60 -15.93 4.46 -9.14
C TRP A 60 -15.86 3.88 -10.55
N GLY A 61 -14.74 4.06 -11.22
CA GLY A 61 -14.44 3.47 -12.52
C GLY A 61 -12.93 3.37 -12.73
N TYR A 62 -12.50 2.58 -13.71
CA TYR A 62 -11.08 2.49 -14.07
C TYR A 62 -10.63 3.68 -14.91
N GLU A 63 -9.37 4.08 -14.81
CA GLU A 63 -8.82 5.20 -15.58
C GLU A 63 -8.97 4.99 -17.10
N SER A 64 -8.75 3.76 -17.57
CA SER A 64 -8.91 3.37 -18.97
C SER A 64 -10.35 3.46 -19.48
N ASN A 65 -11.33 3.62 -18.57
CA ASN A 65 -12.74 3.67 -18.92
C ASN A 65 -13.34 5.03 -18.55
N ASN A 66 -14.10 5.62 -19.48
CA ASN A 66 -14.83 6.86 -19.23
C ASN A 66 -16.16 6.62 -18.49
N ASN A 67 -16.58 5.36 -18.38
CA ASN A 67 -17.81 4.97 -17.71
C ASN A 67 -17.60 4.62 -16.22
N SER A 68 -18.68 4.71 -15.45
CA SER A 68 -18.75 4.10 -14.12
C SER A 68 -18.58 2.58 -14.24
N SER A 69 -17.87 1.99 -13.30
CA SER A 69 -17.76 0.54 -13.13
C SER A 69 -18.50 0.07 -11.87
N GLY A 70 -18.92 0.99 -11.02
CA GLY A 70 -19.67 0.66 -9.81
C GLY A 70 -19.93 1.83 -8.88
N ILE A 71 -20.55 1.52 -7.75
CA ILE A 71 -20.84 2.47 -6.68
C ILE A 71 -20.13 2.09 -5.37
N PHE A 72 -19.85 3.10 -4.56
CA PHE A 72 -19.36 2.93 -3.20
C PHE A 72 -20.11 3.84 -2.23
N ALA A 73 -20.15 3.42 -0.97
CA ALA A 73 -20.72 4.20 0.12
C ALA A 73 -19.91 3.97 1.40
N GLY A 74 -19.79 5.00 2.23
CA GLY A 74 -19.04 4.86 3.46
C GLY A 74 -19.03 6.12 4.32
N VAL A 75 -18.07 6.14 5.25
CA VAL A 75 -17.85 7.23 6.18
C VAL A 75 -16.45 7.79 5.97
N MET A 76 -16.39 9.11 5.89
CA MET A 76 -15.15 9.88 5.93
C MET A 76 -14.94 10.47 7.31
N THR A 77 -13.73 10.31 7.81
CA THR A 77 -13.35 10.83 9.12
C THR A 77 -12.08 11.66 8.97
N LYS A 78 -12.15 12.94 9.32
CA LYS A 78 -11.00 13.86 9.25
C LYS A 78 -10.08 13.64 10.44
N THR A 79 -8.79 13.45 10.18
CA THR A 79 -7.73 13.42 11.19
C THR A 79 -7.22 14.83 11.50
N ARG A 80 -6.55 15.02 12.64
CA ARG A 80 -5.90 16.30 13.00
C ARG A 80 -4.88 16.79 11.97
N LYS A 81 -4.25 15.89 11.19
CA LYS A 81 -3.22 16.22 10.19
C LYS A 81 -3.79 16.56 8.80
N GLY A 82 -5.09 16.82 8.69
CA GLY A 82 -5.75 17.11 7.40
C GLY A 82 -5.88 15.90 6.46
N ILE A 83 -5.57 14.70 6.96
CA ILE A 83 -5.75 13.43 6.24
C ILE A 83 -7.19 12.96 6.47
N ILE A 84 -7.88 12.51 5.43
CA ILE A 84 -9.23 11.96 5.55
C ILE A 84 -9.14 10.43 5.47
N LEU A 85 -9.64 9.74 6.49
CA LEU A 85 -9.81 8.29 6.45
C LEU A 85 -11.16 7.95 5.85
N PHE A 86 -11.19 7.00 4.93
CA PHE A 86 -12.41 6.48 4.34
C PHE A 86 -12.58 5.02 4.69
N LYS A 87 -13.77 4.65 5.16
CA LYS A 87 -14.17 3.27 5.40
C LYS A 87 -15.57 3.06 4.82
N GLY A 88 -15.73 2.07 3.97
CA GLY A 88 -16.99 1.85 3.28
C GLY A 88 -17.12 0.47 2.66
N ILE A 89 -18.12 0.37 1.80
CA ILE A 89 -18.39 -0.76 0.93
C ILE A 89 -18.41 -0.28 -0.52
N TRP A 90 -18.11 -1.18 -1.43
CA TRP A 90 -18.19 -0.96 -2.87
C TRP A 90 -18.91 -2.14 -3.52
N LYS A 91 -19.47 -1.90 -4.69
CA LYS A 91 -20.01 -2.91 -5.58
C LYS A 91 -19.84 -2.50 -7.04
N THR A 92 -19.77 -3.48 -7.94
CA THR A 92 -19.86 -3.25 -9.39
C THR A 92 -21.31 -2.93 -9.79
N ASP A 93 -21.50 -2.26 -10.93
CA ASP A 93 -22.84 -1.87 -11.41
C ASP A 93 -23.72 -3.11 -11.70
N ASN A 94 -23.12 -4.19 -12.18
CA ASN A 94 -23.80 -5.48 -12.40
C ASN A 94 -23.98 -6.32 -11.12
N ASN A 95 -23.59 -5.80 -9.95
CA ASN A 95 -23.52 -6.53 -8.67
C ASN A 95 -22.69 -7.82 -8.71
N SER A 96 -21.86 -8.04 -9.73
CA SER A 96 -20.99 -9.21 -9.87
C SER A 96 -20.00 -9.34 -8.72
N SER A 97 -19.55 -8.20 -8.18
CA SER A 97 -18.54 -8.15 -7.14
C SER A 97 -18.91 -7.08 -6.13
N LYS A 98 -18.68 -7.38 -4.86
CA LYS A 98 -18.86 -6.44 -3.75
C LYS A 98 -17.81 -6.66 -2.68
N GLY A 99 -17.58 -5.65 -1.86
CA GLY A 99 -16.59 -5.76 -0.81
C GLY A 99 -16.51 -4.57 0.11
N LYS A 100 -15.53 -4.60 0.99
CA LYS A 100 -15.18 -3.48 1.87
C LYS A 100 -14.09 -2.66 1.19
N ILE A 101 -14.12 -1.35 1.37
CA ILE A 101 -13.09 -0.43 0.91
C ILE A 101 -12.60 0.37 2.10
N PHE A 102 -11.28 0.51 2.22
CA PHE A 102 -10.65 1.31 3.24
C PHE A 102 -9.46 2.05 2.66
N GLY A 103 -9.29 3.32 3.01
CA GLY A 103 -8.14 4.07 2.55
C GLY A 103 -8.01 5.46 3.13
N ILE A 104 -7.04 6.17 2.59
CA ILE A 104 -6.66 7.52 2.93
C ILE A 104 -6.93 8.41 1.72
N MET A 105 -7.57 9.54 1.97
CA MET A 105 -7.85 10.59 1.01
C MET A 105 -7.05 11.83 1.37
N LYS A 106 -6.18 12.26 0.44
CA LYS A 106 -5.31 13.42 0.62
C LYS A 106 -5.04 14.08 -0.73
N LYS A 107 -5.27 15.40 -0.83
CA LYS A 107 -4.93 16.22 -2.01
C LYS A 107 -5.46 15.66 -3.35
N GLY A 108 -6.67 15.09 -3.36
CA GLY A 108 -7.25 14.50 -4.59
C GLY A 108 -6.82 13.06 -4.90
N TYR A 109 -5.93 12.47 -4.09
CA TYR A 109 -5.52 11.08 -4.20
C TYR A 109 -6.18 10.20 -3.14
N PHE A 110 -6.61 9.02 -3.57
CA PHE A 110 -7.06 7.93 -2.74
C PHE A 110 -6.00 6.83 -2.74
N ASN A 111 -5.51 6.45 -1.57
CA ASN A 111 -4.61 5.30 -1.39
C ASN A 111 -5.23 4.37 -0.36
N GLY A 112 -5.51 3.13 -0.73
CA GLY A 112 -6.26 2.23 0.10
C GLY A 112 -6.17 0.78 -0.32
N ARG A 113 -7.19 0.03 0.07
CA ARG A 113 -7.38 -1.37 -0.26
C ARG A 113 -8.85 -1.71 -0.33
N VAL A 114 -9.16 -2.65 -1.20
CA VAL A 114 -10.45 -3.32 -1.24
C VAL A 114 -10.30 -4.74 -0.71
N ILE A 115 -11.31 -5.19 0.03
CA ILE A 115 -11.42 -6.54 0.56
C ILE A 115 -12.64 -7.16 -0.10
N THR A 116 -12.41 -8.14 -0.95
CA THR A 116 -13.45 -8.86 -1.70
C THR A 116 -13.06 -10.33 -1.76
N GLU A 117 -14.03 -11.23 -1.61
CA GLU A 117 -13.80 -12.68 -1.72
C GLU A 117 -12.61 -13.22 -0.89
N GLY A 118 -12.40 -12.66 0.31
CA GLY A 118 -11.28 -13.03 1.18
C GLY A 118 -9.91 -12.48 0.76
N LYS A 119 -9.79 -11.86 -0.42
CA LYS A 119 -8.58 -11.22 -0.92
C LYS A 119 -8.51 -9.76 -0.47
N VAL A 120 -7.29 -9.29 -0.22
CA VAL A 120 -6.99 -7.88 0.07
C VAL A 120 -6.19 -7.32 -1.09
N ILE A 121 -6.77 -6.35 -1.78
CA ILE A 121 -6.22 -5.82 -3.02
C ILE A 121 -5.90 -4.34 -2.78
N PRO A 122 -4.62 -3.91 -2.85
CA PRO A 122 -4.28 -2.50 -2.73
C PRO A 122 -4.97 -1.75 -3.86
N ILE A 123 -5.39 -0.50 -3.63
CA ILE A 123 -5.93 0.38 -4.67
C ILE A 123 -5.42 1.80 -4.54
N THR A 124 -5.10 2.40 -5.68
CA THR A 124 -4.80 3.83 -5.80
C THR A 124 -5.75 4.45 -6.81
N GLY A 125 -6.18 5.67 -6.53
CA GLY A 125 -7.13 6.38 -7.38
C GLY A 125 -7.04 7.88 -7.25
N LEU A 126 -7.61 8.57 -8.23
CA LEU A 126 -7.93 9.99 -8.14
C LEU A 126 -9.36 10.15 -7.67
N TYR A 127 -9.65 11.18 -6.88
CA TYR A 127 -11.01 11.51 -6.49
C TYR A 127 -11.32 13.00 -6.67
N LYS A 128 -12.57 13.27 -7.04
CA LYS A 128 -13.14 14.62 -7.09
C LYS A 128 -14.36 14.66 -6.19
N VAL A 129 -14.40 15.66 -5.31
CA VAL A 129 -15.54 15.92 -4.42
C VAL A 129 -16.44 16.94 -5.08
N ASN A 130 -17.72 16.61 -5.22
CA ASN A 130 -18.76 17.58 -5.54
C ASN A 130 -19.43 17.99 -4.23
N ARG A 131 -19.16 19.23 -3.78
CA ARG A 131 -19.66 19.74 -2.49
C ARG A 131 -21.16 20.02 -2.53
N GLU A 132 -21.68 20.55 -3.65
CA GLU A 132 -23.11 20.86 -3.83
C GLU A 132 -23.96 19.59 -3.71
N LYS A 133 -23.56 18.55 -4.45
CA LYS A 133 -24.30 17.27 -4.49
C LYS A 133 -23.89 16.32 -3.36
N ARG A 134 -22.93 16.69 -2.51
CA ARG A 134 -22.34 15.84 -1.46
C ARG A 134 -21.92 14.45 -1.97
N THR A 135 -21.42 14.38 -3.19
CA THR A 135 -21.01 13.14 -3.87
C THR A 135 -19.52 13.14 -4.18
N ILE A 136 -18.97 11.94 -4.36
CA ILE A 136 -17.56 11.77 -4.69
C ILE A 136 -17.46 10.87 -5.91
N ARG A 137 -16.65 11.29 -6.87
CA ARG A 137 -16.29 10.47 -8.02
C ARG A 137 -14.86 10.00 -7.82
N MET A 138 -14.62 8.70 -7.98
CA MET A 138 -13.30 8.10 -7.87
C MET A 138 -12.92 7.43 -9.19
N LYS A 139 -11.69 7.59 -9.63
CA LYS A 139 -11.11 6.82 -10.73
C LYS A 139 -9.97 5.97 -10.18
N TRP A 140 -10.07 4.65 -10.31
CA TRP A 140 -9.00 3.73 -9.95
C TRP A 140 -7.92 3.79 -11.02
N LEU A 141 -6.67 3.93 -10.60
CA LEU A 141 -5.49 3.92 -11.48
C LEU A 141 -4.95 2.49 -11.67
N MET A 142 -5.70 1.47 -11.25
CA MET A 142 -5.29 0.07 -11.33
C MET A 142 -5.89 -0.65 -12.52
N PRO A 143 -5.24 -1.71 -13.04
CA PRO A 143 -5.78 -2.55 -14.09
C PRO A 143 -7.10 -3.23 -13.69
N ASN A 144 -7.97 -3.48 -14.66
CA ASN A 144 -9.28 -4.13 -14.46
C ASN A 144 -9.16 -5.60 -14.01
N ASN A 145 -8.01 -6.23 -14.23
CA ASN A 145 -7.79 -7.67 -14.05
C ASN A 145 -7.63 -8.09 -12.58
N TYR A 146 -7.73 -7.15 -11.64
CA TYR A 146 -7.65 -7.41 -10.20
C TYR A 146 -9.04 -7.68 -9.56
N GLY A 147 -10.11 -7.78 -10.36
CA GLY A 147 -11.48 -8.07 -9.92
C GLY A 147 -11.97 -9.42 -10.40
#